data_AF-A0A429ALK9-F1
#
_entry.id   AF-A0A429ALK9-F1
#
_cell.length_a   1.000
_cell.length_b   1.000
_cell.length_c   1.000
_cell.angle_alpha   90.00
_cell.angle_beta   90.00
_cell.angle_gamma   90.00
#
_symmetry.space_group_name_H-M   'P 1'
#
loop_
_entity.id
_entity.type
_entity.pdbx_description
1 polymer ?
#
loop_
_entity_poly.entity_id
_entity_poly.type
_entity_poly.pdbx_seq_one_letter_code
_entity_poly.pdbx_strand_id
1 'polypeptide(L)'
;MLRHAEALCEFEGRQREIPAVFELNDLLSAAAHRLREAQHDLTGTYPSFEPSTDDDDNDDVHPAHPEYPEFTDRIAVLMRHDFAITDREALMTAGRAAYLRIMPDAVEDDAEFDVQTVDSAVYQLMHVSAEDTILDHVPGLRPTASVTRTLEVDGPLDFQAPFAIATDD
;
A
#
# COMPACT_ATOMS: atom_id res chain seq x y z
N MET A 1 -0.98 -23.90 -11.58
CA MET A 1 -0.63 -22.86 -12.57
C MET A 1 -1.72 -22.69 -13.62
N LEU A 2 -1.96 -23.64 -14.54
CA LEU A 2 -3.00 -23.46 -15.60
C LEU A 2 -4.40 -23.14 -15.05
N ARG A 3 -4.90 -23.95 -14.10
CA ARG A 3 -6.20 -23.73 -13.43
C ARG A 3 -6.27 -22.41 -12.65
N HIS A 4 -5.14 -21.92 -12.14
CA HIS A 4 -5.08 -20.63 -11.43
C HIS A 4 -5.16 -19.48 -12.43
N ALA A 5 -4.42 -19.54 -13.54
CA ALA A 5 -4.51 -18.57 -14.62
C ALA A 5 -5.91 -18.53 -15.27
N GLU A 6 -6.52 -19.69 -15.50
CA GLU A 6 -7.90 -19.79 -15.99
C GLU A 6 -8.89 -19.12 -15.04
N ALA A 7 -8.79 -19.42 -13.73
CA ALA A 7 -9.65 -18.79 -12.72
C ALA A 7 -9.43 -17.28 -12.61
N LEU A 8 -8.19 -16.79 -12.76
CA LEU A 8 -7.90 -15.35 -12.76
C LEU A 8 -8.55 -14.63 -13.95
N CYS A 9 -8.59 -15.26 -15.12
CA CYS A 9 -9.21 -14.71 -16.32
C CYS A 9 -10.74 -14.60 -16.23
N GLU A 10 -11.38 -15.24 -15.23
CA GLU A 10 -12.82 -15.14 -15.00
C GLU A 10 -13.21 -13.91 -14.16
N PHE A 11 -12.25 -13.28 -13.47
CA PHE A 11 -12.51 -12.05 -12.70
C PHE A 11 -12.62 -10.83 -13.60
N GLU A 12 -13.49 -9.90 -13.20
CA GLU A 12 -13.66 -8.63 -13.88
C GLU A 12 -12.75 -7.54 -13.31
N GLY A 13 -11.97 -7.85 -12.26
CA GLY A 13 -11.07 -6.92 -11.59
C GLY A 13 -11.78 -6.03 -10.57
N ARG A 14 -12.87 -6.52 -9.98
CA ARG A 14 -13.72 -5.77 -9.03
C ARG A 14 -13.20 -5.85 -7.60
N GLN A 15 -13.51 -4.85 -6.77
CA GLN A 15 -13.01 -4.80 -5.38
C GLN A 15 -13.51 -6.00 -4.55
N ARG A 16 -14.76 -6.40 -4.79
CA ARG A 16 -15.38 -7.58 -4.15
C ARG A 16 -14.67 -8.90 -4.46
N GLU A 17 -13.86 -8.95 -5.52
CA GLU A 17 -13.17 -10.17 -6.00
C GLU A 17 -11.80 -10.34 -5.34
N ILE A 18 -11.23 -9.27 -4.76
CA ILE A 18 -9.90 -9.26 -4.15
C ILE A 18 -9.70 -10.39 -3.12
N PRO A 19 -10.64 -10.67 -2.19
CA PRO A 19 -10.47 -11.78 -1.25
C PRO A 19 -10.29 -13.13 -1.95
N ALA A 20 -11.07 -13.39 -3.00
CA ALA A 20 -10.98 -14.64 -3.76
C ALA A 20 -9.67 -14.74 -4.56
N VAL A 21 -9.15 -13.61 -5.05
CA VAL A 21 -7.83 -13.54 -5.70
C VAL A 21 -6.71 -13.91 -4.71
N PHE A 22 -6.76 -13.40 -3.48
CA PHE A 22 -5.79 -13.79 -2.44
C PHE A 22 -5.85 -15.28 -2.12
N GLU A 23 -7.05 -15.84 -1.92
CA GLU A 23 -7.22 -17.28 -1.68
C GLU A 23 -6.67 -18.13 -2.84
N LEU A 24 -6.89 -17.72 -4.09
CA LEU A 24 -6.35 -18.42 -5.25
C LEU A 24 -4.81 -18.37 -5.30
N ASN A 25 -4.21 -17.24 -4.93
CA ASN A 25 -2.76 -17.09 -4.84
C ASN A 25 -2.15 -17.96 -3.74
N ASP A 26 -2.82 -18.08 -2.59
CA ASP A 26 -2.40 -18.97 -1.51
C ASP A 26 -2.42 -20.44 -1.95
N LEU A 27 -3.48 -20.85 -2.65
CA LEU A 27 -3.59 -22.20 -3.22
C LEU A 27 -2.50 -22.48 -4.24
N LEU A 28 -2.16 -21.52 -5.11
CA LEU A 28 -1.08 -21.66 -6.06
C LEU A 28 0.27 -21.80 -5.35
N SER A 29 0.53 -20.95 -4.35
CA SER A 29 1.76 -20.96 -3.57
C SER A 29 1.95 -22.30 -2.85
N ALA A 30 0.90 -22.81 -2.20
CA ALA A 30 0.92 -24.12 -1.57
C ALA A 30 1.15 -25.26 -2.57
N ALA A 31 0.56 -25.19 -3.77
CA ALA A 31 0.76 -26.20 -4.81
C ALA A 31 2.19 -26.16 -5.37
N ALA A 32 2.75 -24.96 -5.57
CA ALA A 32 4.13 -24.77 -6.00
C ALA A 32 5.12 -25.32 -4.97
N HIS A 33 4.88 -25.09 -3.68
CA HIS A 33 5.70 -25.63 -2.60
C HIS A 33 5.70 -27.18 -2.59
N ARG A 34 4.53 -27.82 -2.68
CA ARG A 34 4.45 -29.30 -2.73
C ARG A 34 5.14 -29.90 -3.95
N LEU A 35 5.04 -29.23 -5.10
CA LEU A 35 5.75 -29.67 -6.31
C LEU A 35 7.28 -29.59 -6.09
N ARG A 36 7.75 -28.51 -5.49
CA ARG A 36 9.17 -28.29 -5.17
C ARG A 36 9.70 -29.37 -4.22
N GLU A 37 8.96 -29.70 -3.17
CA GLU A 37 9.31 -30.81 -2.25
C GLU A 37 9.36 -32.15 -3.00
N ALA A 38 8.33 -32.50 -3.77
CA ALA A 38 8.27 -33.77 -4.50
C ALA A 38 9.39 -33.91 -5.55
N GLN A 39 9.81 -32.80 -6.17
CA GLN A 39 10.94 -32.79 -7.10
C GLN A 39 12.27 -32.99 -6.36
N HIS A 40 12.48 -32.31 -5.24
CA HIS A 40 13.66 -32.53 -4.41
C HIS A 40 13.75 -33.98 -3.91
N ASP A 41 12.64 -34.55 -3.45
CA ASP A 41 12.59 -35.96 -3.05
C ASP A 41 12.97 -36.92 -4.18
N LEU A 42 12.66 -36.55 -5.43
CA LEU A 42 12.96 -37.36 -6.61
C LEU A 42 14.39 -37.17 -7.15
N THR A 43 14.88 -35.93 -7.20
CA THR A 43 16.13 -35.58 -7.90
C THR A 43 17.27 -35.21 -6.97
N GLY A 44 16.99 -34.95 -5.69
CA GLY A 44 17.93 -34.37 -4.73
C GLY A 44 18.23 -32.89 -5.00
N THR A 45 17.43 -32.21 -5.83
CA THR A 45 17.64 -30.81 -6.19
C THR A 45 16.31 -30.06 -6.20
N TYR A 46 16.32 -28.79 -5.83
CA TYR A 46 15.20 -27.89 -6.11
C TYR A 46 15.33 -27.33 -7.53
N PRO A 47 14.26 -27.31 -8.33
CA PRO A 47 14.29 -26.56 -9.58
C PRO A 47 14.23 -25.06 -9.29
N SER A 48 15.07 -24.29 -9.99
CA SER A 48 15.01 -22.83 -10.03
C SER A 48 13.75 -22.37 -10.78
N PHE A 49 12.59 -22.42 -10.13
CA PHE A 49 11.39 -21.69 -10.57
C PHE A 49 11.34 -20.27 -10.00
N GLU A 50 12.22 -19.98 -9.05
CA GLU A 50 12.44 -18.62 -8.61
C GLU A 50 13.29 -17.94 -9.70
N PRO A 51 12.95 -16.71 -10.17
CA PRO A 51 14.00 -15.85 -10.71
C PRO A 51 15.10 -15.86 -9.65
N SER A 52 16.35 -16.09 -10.03
CA SER A 52 17.48 -16.16 -9.10
C SER A 52 17.41 -15.02 -8.07
N THR A 53 16.86 -15.29 -6.90
CA THR A 53 17.17 -14.59 -5.68
C THR A 53 18.42 -15.32 -5.22
N ASP A 54 19.58 -14.80 -5.61
CA ASP A 54 20.83 -15.23 -5.01
C ASP A 54 20.62 -15.20 -3.50
N ASP A 55 20.53 -16.38 -2.88
CA ASP A 55 20.58 -16.58 -1.43
C ASP A 55 22.03 -16.35 -0.96
N ASP A 56 22.60 -15.19 -1.29
CA ASP A 56 23.80 -14.65 -0.66
C ASP A 56 23.41 -13.31 -0.03
N ASP A 57 23.23 -13.40 1.28
CA ASP A 57 23.01 -12.33 2.24
C ASP A 57 21.65 -11.60 2.19
N ASN A 58 21.17 -11.35 3.40
CA ASN A 58 19.98 -10.61 3.76
C ASN A 58 20.15 -9.11 3.45
N ASP A 59 20.44 -8.77 2.20
CA ASP A 59 20.38 -7.42 1.67
C ASP A 59 19.15 -7.38 0.78
N ASP A 60 18.06 -6.80 1.29
CA ASP A 60 16.91 -6.36 0.49
C ASP A 60 17.42 -5.40 -0.61
N VAL A 61 17.89 -5.95 -1.72
CA VAL A 61 18.17 -5.19 -2.95
C VAL A 61 16.80 -4.90 -3.55
N HIS A 62 16.15 -3.87 -2.99
CA HIS A 62 15.16 -3.10 -3.73
C HIS A 62 15.72 -2.85 -5.14
N PRO A 63 14.94 -3.08 -6.22
CA PRO A 63 15.40 -2.75 -7.56
C PRO A 63 15.91 -1.33 -7.50
N ALA A 64 17.21 -1.15 -7.82
CA ALA A 64 17.88 0.13 -7.70
C ALA A 64 16.98 1.19 -8.30
N HIS A 65 16.35 1.97 -7.43
CA HIS A 65 15.68 3.17 -7.84
C HIS A 65 16.71 3.93 -8.70
N PRO A 66 16.29 4.50 -9.85
CA PRO A 66 17.22 5.22 -10.72
C PRO A 66 18.08 6.12 -9.83
N GLU A 67 19.41 5.91 -9.87
CA GLU A 67 20.38 6.52 -8.96
C GLU A 67 19.98 7.97 -8.72
N TYR A 68 19.28 8.20 -7.60
CA TYR A 68 18.89 9.53 -7.24
C TYR A 68 20.21 10.25 -6.98
N PRO A 69 20.40 11.47 -7.51
CA PRO A 69 21.63 12.21 -7.25
C PRO A 69 21.91 12.16 -5.76
N GLU A 70 23.16 11.89 -5.37
CA GLU A 70 23.56 11.86 -3.96
C GLU A 70 23.24 13.23 -3.35
N PHE A 71 22.04 13.33 -2.77
CA PHE A 71 21.58 14.53 -2.09
C PHE A 71 22.37 14.61 -0.79
N THR A 72 23.32 15.55 -0.74
CA THR A 72 24.16 15.80 0.43
C THR A 72 23.38 16.41 1.58
N ASP A 73 22.30 17.14 1.26
CA ASP A 73 21.44 17.79 2.23
C ASP A 73 20.03 17.19 2.11
N ARG A 74 19.50 16.65 3.21
CA ARG A 74 18.15 16.10 3.27
C ARG A 74 17.39 16.68 4.45
N ILE A 75 16.09 16.84 4.27
CA ILE A 75 15.18 17.30 5.31
C ILE A 75 14.04 16.30 5.44
N ALA A 76 13.77 15.87 6.67
CA ALA A 76 12.58 15.13 7.02
C ALA A 76 11.52 16.10 7.55
N VAL A 77 10.28 15.91 7.13
CA VAL A 77 9.12 16.67 7.59
C VAL A 77 8.11 15.71 8.17
N LEU A 78 7.75 15.90 9.44
CA LEU A 78 6.63 15.20 10.08
C LEU A 78 5.50 16.17 10.30
N MET A 79 4.31 15.77 9.85
CA MET A 79 3.09 16.52 10.03
C MET A 79 2.08 15.67 10.76
N ARG A 80 1.41 16.28 11.75
CA ARG A 80 0.19 15.75 12.34
C ARG A 80 -0.89 16.80 12.20
N HIS A 81 -2.04 16.40 11.67
CA HIS A 81 -3.21 17.24 11.54
C HIS A 81 -4.37 16.58 12.28
N ASP A 82 -5.02 17.34 13.17
CA ASP A 82 -6.18 16.90 13.92
C ASP A 82 -7.43 17.56 13.32
N PHE A 83 -8.43 16.74 12.99
CA PHE A 83 -9.70 17.20 12.41
C PHE A 83 -10.88 16.78 13.29
N ALA A 84 -11.88 17.66 13.38
CA ALA A 84 -13.20 17.31 13.86
C ALA A 84 -14.06 16.85 12.67
N ILE A 85 -14.75 15.73 12.83
CA ILE A 85 -15.76 15.28 11.88
C ILE A 85 -17.05 16.04 12.18
N THR A 86 -17.41 16.98 11.31
CA THR A 86 -18.63 17.79 11.44
C THR A 86 -19.81 17.18 10.69
N ASP A 87 -19.53 16.38 9.66
CA ASP A 87 -20.53 15.65 8.89
C ASP A 87 -19.91 14.33 8.39
N ARG A 88 -20.34 13.22 8.99
CA ARG A 88 -19.79 11.90 8.66
C ARG A 88 -20.22 11.45 7.27
N GLU A 89 -21.45 11.70 6.87
CA GLU A 89 -21.98 11.24 5.60
C GLU A 89 -21.30 11.97 4.43
N ALA A 90 -21.16 13.29 4.55
CA ALA A 90 -20.45 14.09 3.55
C ALA A 90 -18.99 13.64 3.37
N LEU A 91 -18.31 13.28 4.47
CA LEU A 91 -16.94 12.75 4.43
C LEU A 91 -16.88 11.38 3.73
N MET A 92 -17.80 10.47 4.05
CA MET A 92 -17.86 9.15 3.41
C MET A 92 -18.10 9.27 1.90
N THR A 93 -19.01 10.15 1.49
CA THR A 93 -19.27 10.44 0.07
C THR A 93 -18.04 11.03 -0.62
N ALA A 94 -17.32 11.95 0.04
CA ALA A 94 -16.07 12.50 -0.49
C ALA A 94 -14.99 11.42 -0.68
N GLY A 95 -14.87 10.48 0.27
CA GLY A 95 -13.95 9.34 0.16
C GLY A 95 -14.28 8.40 -1.00
N ARG A 96 -15.56 8.09 -1.22
CA ARG A 96 -16.00 7.27 -2.38
C ARG A 96 -15.73 7.96 -3.70
N ALA A 97 -16.01 9.26 -3.78
CA ALA A 97 -15.67 10.04 -4.96
C ALA A 97 -14.15 10.09 -5.21
N ALA A 98 -13.34 10.11 -4.15
CA ALA A 98 -11.89 10.03 -4.25
C ALA A 98 -11.43 8.69 -4.84
N TYR A 99 -11.96 7.56 -4.34
CA TYR A 99 -11.69 6.22 -4.87
C TYR A 99 -11.97 6.13 -6.38
N LEU A 100 -13.15 6.59 -6.82
CA LEU A 100 -13.55 6.57 -8.24
C LEU A 100 -12.66 7.45 -9.15
N ARG A 101 -11.95 8.44 -8.60
CA ARG A 101 -10.98 9.23 -9.38
C ARG A 101 -9.65 8.50 -9.58
N ILE A 102 -9.25 7.67 -8.61
CA ILE A 102 -8.00 6.89 -8.68
C ILE A 102 -8.18 5.68 -9.59
N MET A 103 -9.37 5.08 -9.57
CA MET A 103 -9.68 3.84 -10.28
C MET A 103 -10.65 4.10 -11.45
N PRO A 104 -10.17 4.29 -12.69
CA PRO A 104 -11.00 4.75 -13.82
C PRO A 104 -12.12 3.79 -14.23
N ASP A 105 -11.95 2.50 -13.97
CA ASP A 105 -12.90 1.44 -14.34
C ASP A 105 -13.81 0.99 -13.18
N ALA A 106 -13.61 1.57 -11.99
CA ALA A 106 -14.40 1.26 -10.81
C ALA A 106 -15.83 1.80 -10.93
N VAL A 107 -16.79 1.05 -10.38
CA VAL A 107 -18.18 1.50 -10.26
C VAL A 107 -18.51 1.90 -8.82
N GLU A 108 -19.67 2.53 -8.63
CA GLU A 108 -20.11 3.01 -7.32
C GLU A 108 -20.12 1.90 -6.25
N ASP A 109 -20.58 0.69 -6.61
CA ASP A 109 -20.55 -0.48 -5.73
C ASP A 109 -19.11 -0.84 -5.27
N ASP A 110 -18.10 -0.67 -6.12
CA ASP A 110 -16.69 -0.90 -5.75
C ASP A 110 -16.25 0.13 -4.69
N ALA A 111 -16.66 1.39 -4.85
CA ALA A 111 -16.36 2.46 -3.92
C ALA A 111 -17.08 2.28 -2.57
N GLU A 112 -18.32 1.80 -2.57
CA GLU A 112 -19.04 1.46 -1.34
C GLU A 112 -18.41 0.28 -0.60
N PHE A 113 -17.90 -0.70 -1.34
CA PHE A 113 -17.22 -1.85 -0.77
C PHE A 113 -15.87 -1.47 -0.14
N ASP A 114 -15.11 -0.57 -0.78
CA ASP A 114 -13.82 -0.12 -0.28
C ASP A 114 -13.96 0.89 0.88
N VAL A 115 -14.84 1.88 0.72
CA VAL A 115 -15.00 3.00 1.66
C VAL A 115 -16.15 2.74 2.62
N GLN A 116 -15.89 1.85 3.59
CA GLN A 116 -16.85 1.43 4.63
C GLN A 116 -16.71 2.23 5.93
N THR A 117 -15.55 2.83 6.16
CA THR A 117 -15.22 3.55 7.39
C THR A 117 -14.66 4.93 7.10
N VAL A 118 -14.63 5.79 8.14
CA VAL A 118 -14.00 7.11 8.04
C VAL A 118 -12.51 6.99 7.72
N ASP A 119 -11.84 5.98 8.27
CA ASP A 119 -10.41 5.75 8.02
C ASP A 119 -10.17 5.45 6.54
N SER A 120 -10.90 4.48 5.98
CA SER A 120 -10.85 4.19 4.54
C SER A 120 -11.21 5.41 3.67
N ALA A 121 -12.14 6.26 4.11
CA ALA A 121 -12.49 7.48 3.37
C ALA A 121 -11.34 8.49 3.35
N VAL A 122 -10.70 8.72 4.50
CA VAL A 122 -9.54 9.62 4.62
C VAL A 122 -8.35 9.06 3.85
N TYR A 123 -8.09 7.75 3.94
CA TYR A 123 -7.06 7.08 3.15
C TYR A 123 -7.23 7.35 1.66
N GLN A 124 -8.44 7.13 1.11
CA GLN A 124 -8.69 7.36 -0.33
C GLN A 124 -8.53 8.83 -0.72
N LEU A 125 -8.94 9.77 0.15
CA LEU A 125 -8.73 11.21 -0.07
C LEU A 125 -7.23 11.57 -0.14
N MET A 126 -6.42 11.01 0.75
CA MET A 126 -4.97 11.20 0.75
C MET A 126 -4.28 10.48 -0.41
N HIS A 127 -4.84 9.36 -0.88
CA HIS A 127 -4.27 8.62 -2.00
C HIS A 127 -4.40 9.38 -3.34
N VAL A 128 -5.44 10.23 -3.49
CA VAL A 128 -5.63 11.04 -4.72
C VAL A 128 -4.50 12.05 -4.93
N SER A 129 -3.90 12.57 -3.86
CA SER A 129 -2.94 13.66 -3.96
C SER A 129 -1.92 13.60 -2.84
N ALA A 130 -0.63 13.75 -3.19
CA ALA A 130 0.46 13.89 -2.24
C ALA A 130 0.54 15.31 -1.62
N GLU A 131 -0.53 16.10 -1.69
CA GLU A 131 -0.59 17.44 -1.12
C GLU A 131 -0.92 17.40 0.38
N ASP A 132 -0.08 18.04 1.20
CA ASP A 132 -0.21 18.08 2.66
C ASP A 132 -1.51 18.74 3.15
N THR A 133 -2.16 19.55 2.30
CA THR A 133 -3.40 20.30 2.62
C THR A 133 -4.66 19.64 2.08
N ILE A 134 -4.57 18.43 1.50
CA ILE A 134 -5.68 17.78 0.78
C ILE A 134 -6.94 17.62 1.65
N LEU A 135 -6.79 17.54 2.97
CA LEU A 135 -7.89 17.36 3.92
C LEU A 135 -8.54 18.67 4.40
N ASP A 136 -7.93 19.85 4.18
CA ASP A 136 -8.40 21.13 4.71
C ASP A 136 -9.70 21.63 4.07
N HIS A 137 -10.04 21.10 2.89
CA HIS A 137 -11.21 21.48 2.10
C HIS A 137 -12.19 20.34 1.89
N VAL A 138 -12.05 19.24 2.65
CA VAL A 138 -12.92 18.08 2.53
C VAL A 138 -14.25 18.33 3.25
N PRO A 139 -15.40 18.13 2.57
CA PRO A 139 -16.71 18.20 3.20
C PRO A 139 -16.80 17.28 4.42
N GLY A 140 -17.32 17.82 5.52
CA GLY A 140 -17.50 17.05 6.75
C GLY A 140 -16.26 16.95 7.65
N LEU A 141 -15.13 17.54 7.23
CA LEU A 141 -13.97 17.75 8.09
C LEU A 141 -13.81 19.23 8.43
N ARG A 142 -13.39 19.49 9.66
CA ARG A 142 -12.96 20.80 10.11
C ARG A 142 -11.59 20.68 10.77
N PRO A 143 -10.54 21.36 10.26
CA PRO A 143 -9.24 21.40 10.93
C PRO A 143 -9.39 21.94 12.36
N THR A 144 -8.66 21.33 13.31
CA THR A 144 -8.69 21.73 14.73
C THR A 144 -7.31 22.03 15.29
N ALA A 145 -6.30 21.27 14.90
CA ALA A 145 -4.92 21.53 15.24
C ALA A 145 -3.99 20.97 14.17
N SER A 146 -2.77 21.50 14.10
CA SER A 146 -1.70 20.94 13.29
C SER A 146 -0.36 21.19 13.96
N VAL A 147 0.58 20.28 13.76
CA VAL A 147 1.98 20.44 14.14
C VAL A 147 2.86 19.93 13.00
N THR A 148 3.89 20.71 12.67
CA THR A 148 4.91 20.37 11.68
C THR A 148 6.27 20.41 12.38
N ARG A 149 7.05 19.33 12.27
CA ARG A 149 8.44 19.27 12.70
C ARG A 149 9.31 19.02 11.48
N THR A 150 10.38 19.79 11.36
CA THR A 150 11.39 19.60 10.33
C THR A 150 12.73 19.24 10.97
N LEU A 151 13.47 18.32 10.37
CA LEU A 151 14.77 17.85 10.84
C LEU A 151 15.71 17.68 9.65
N GLU A 152 16.92 18.22 9.74
CA GLU A 152 18.00 17.86 8.80
C GLU A 152 18.45 16.43 9.10
N VAL A 153 18.54 15.59 8.07
CA VAL A 153 18.88 14.17 8.22
C VAL A 153 20.05 13.80 7.34
N ASP A 154 21.00 13.05 7.89
CA ASP A 154 22.19 12.60 7.15
C ASP A 154 21.92 11.41 6.22
N GLY A 155 20.68 10.86 6.25
CA GLY A 155 20.27 9.69 5.48
C GLY A 155 18.74 9.51 5.47
N PRO A 156 18.21 8.56 4.68
CA PRO A 156 16.78 8.24 4.70
C PRO A 156 16.33 7.77 6.10
N LEU A 157 15.17 8.25 6.55
CA LEU A 157 14.57 7.81 7.81
C LEU A 157 13.91 6.43 7.64
N ASP A 158 13.97 5.63 8.70
CA ASP A 158 13.28 4.35 8.77
C ASP A 158 11.75 4.56 8.92
N PHE A 159 11.00 4.16 7.89
CA PHE A 159 9.54 4.24 7.86
C PHE A 159 8.86 3.19 8.72
N GLN A 160 9.58 2.21 9.28
CA GLN A 160 9.01 1.27 10.26
C GLN A 160 8.78 1.92 11.64
N ALA A 161 9.39 3.07 11.90
CA ALA A 161 9.19 3.85 13.12
C ALA A 161 8.94 5.34 12.79
N PRO A 162 7.85 5.68 12.08
CA PRO A 162 7.65 7.00 11.48
C PRO A 162 7.44 8.13 12.52
N PHE A 163 7.13 7.77 13.77
CA PHE A 163 7.01 8.70 14.90
C PHE A 163 8.22 8.67 15.84
N ALA A 164 9.24 7.84 15.58
CA ALA A 164 10.48 7.80 16.35
C ALA A 164 11.40 8.99 16.01
N ILE A 165 10.81 10.15 15.68
CA ILE A 165 11.54 11.38 15.50
C ILE A 165 12.04 11.80 16.87
N ALA A 166 13.29 11.42 17.14
CA ALA A 166 14.20 11.90 18.16
C ALA A 166 13.49 12.58 19.33
N THR A 167 13.31 11.79 20.40
CA THR A 167 13.32 12.35 21.75
C THR A 167 14.66 13.07 21.92
N ASP A 168 14.64 14.39 21.87
CA ASP A 168 15.77 15.18 22.35
C ASP A 168 15.81 15.04 23.88
N ASP A 169 16.97 14.64 24.41
CA ASP A 169 17.37 14.86 25.81
C ASP A 169 17.44 16.38 26.12
#